data_AF-A0A183G5C2-F1
#
_entry.id   AF-A0A183G5C2-F1
#
_cell.length_a   1.000
_cell.length_b   1.000
_cell.length_c   1.000
_cell.angle_alpha   90.00
_cell.angle_beta   90.00
_cell.angle_gamma   90.00
#
_symmetry.space_group_name_H-M   'P 1'
#
loop_
_entity.id
_entity.type
_entity.pdbx_description
1 polymer ?
#
loop_
_entity_poly.entity_id
_entity_poly.type
_entity_poly.pdbx_seq_one_letter_code
_entity_poly.pdbx_strand_id
1 'polypeptide(L)'
;MKLLLRITKIRDANAIWREVNRLASEGKWDNINNMPKWFLFGDKKRETYAVYNAINTRPDVWSASPYGQVAKGIFRLVLGLAVMKGCVVLYEFVVPEEKRLHYKYREKHGHHELDHVHH
;
A
#
# COMPACT_ATOMS: atom_id res chain seq x y z
N MET A 1 5.32 23.08 24.65
CA MET A 1 5.64 24.44 24.14
C MET A 1 7.00 24.54 23.43
N LYS A 2 8.09 23.91 23.93
CA LYS A 2 9.42 23.92 23.25
C LYS A 2 9.45 23.36 21.82
N LEU A 3 8.61 22.37 21.50
CA LEU A 3 8.55 21.77 20.16
C LEU A 3 7.98 22.73 19.09
N LEU A 4 6.94 23.48 19.46
CA LEU A 4 6.26 24.44 18.57
C LEU A 4 7.12 25.68 18.25
N LEU A 5 7.88 26.17 19.24
CA LEU A 5 8.88 27.23 19.05
C LEU A 5 10.09 26.78 18.20
N ARG A 6 10.37 25.47 18.14
CA ARG A 6 11.42 24.93 17.24
C ARG A 6 10.93 24.88 15.79
N ILE A 7 9.62 24.72 15.57
CA ILE A 7 8.99 24.63 14.24
C ILE A 7 8.92 25.98 13.52
N THR A 8 8.73 27.09 14.23
CA THR A 8 8.73 28.43 13.62
C THR A 8 10.12 28.88 13.12
N LYS A 9 11.20 28.19 13.54
CA LYS A 9 12.57 28.40 13.05
C LYS A 9 12.90 27.56 11.78
N ILE A 10 11.95 26.74 11.31
CA ILE A 10 12.07 25.83 10.15
C ILE A 10 11.79 26.57 8.84
N ARG A 11 12.49 27.69 8.62
CA ARG A 11 12.73 28.24 7.27
C ARG A 11 14.21 28.29 6.93
N ASP A 12 15.08 28.17 7.94
CA ASP A 12 16.52 28.12 7.74
C ASP A 12 16.94 26.70 7.38
N ALA A 13 17.35 26.51 6.13
CA ALA A 13 17.83 25.22 5.61
C ALA A 13 18.95 24.64 6.46
N ASN A 14 19.82 25.48 7.04
CA ASN A 14 20.95 25.03 7.85
C ASN A 14 20.48 24.43 9.18
N ALA A 15 19.42 24.98 9.78
CA ALA A 15 18.83 24.45 11.00
C ALA A 15 18.20 23.07 10.79
N ILE A 16 17.56 22.87 9.63
CA ILE A 16 16.98 21.59 9.22
C ILE A 16 18.08 20.55 9.02
N TRP A 17 19.15 20.89 8.30
CA TRP A 17 20.27 19.98 8.07
C TRP A 17 20.99 19.54 9.35
N ARG A 18 21.13 20.45 10.33
CA ARG A 18 21.66 20.09 11.65
C ARG A 18 20.79 19.06 12.36
N GLU A 19 19.48 19.20 12.26
CA GLU A 19 18.55 18.28 12.90
C GLU A 19 18.51 16.92 12.20
N VAL A 20 18.57 16.89 10.86
CA VAL A 20 18.73 15.65 10.09
C VAL A 20 20.02 14.92 10.51
N ASN A 21 21.15 15.63 10.59
CA ASN A 21 22.42 15.04 11.01
C ASN A 21 22.35 14.50 12.44
N ARG A 22 21.69 15.21 13.36
CA ARG A 22 21.44 14.72 14.72
C ARG A 22 20.60 13.44 14.70
N LEU A 23 19.48 13.43 13.98
CA LEU A 23 18.61 12.25 13.85
C LEU A 23 19.32 11.07 13.18
N ALA A 24 20.22 11.33 12.24
CA ALA A 24 21.08 10.33 11.63
C ALA A 24 22.09 9.74 12.64
N SER A 25 22.74 10.59 13.44
CA SER A 25 23.65 10.12 14.51
C SER A 25 22.94 9.30 15.58
N GLU A 26 21.67 9.57 15.84
CA GLU A 26 20.81 8.80 16.75
C GLU A 26 20.28 7.51 16.11
N GLY A 27 20.61 7.26 14.84
CA GLY A 27 20.16 6.10 14.08
C GLY A 27 18.66 6.11 13.75
N LYS A 28 17.98 7.25 13.86
CA LYS A 28 16.56 7.43 13.54
C LYS A 28 16.33 7.81 12.08
N TRP A 29 17.33 8.38 11.42
CA TRP A 29 17.31 8.75 10.02
C TRP A 29 18.04 7.71 9.16
N ASP A 30 17.50 7.44 7.99
CA ASP A 30 18.18 6.69 6.94
C ASP A 30 18.87 7.66 5.99
N ASN A 31 20.20 7.71 6.06
CA ASN A 31 21.01 8.61 5.23
C ASN A 31 21.02 8.22 3.75
N ILE A 32 20.84 6.94 3.42
CA ILE A 32 20.87 6.47 2.03
C ILE A 32 19.63 6.98 1.30
N ASN A 33 18.46 6.81 1.92
CA ASN A 33 17.19 7.18 1.31
C ASN A 33 16.70 8.58 1.72
N ASN A 34 17.47 9.28 2.55
CA ASN A 34 17.15 10.59 3.13
C ASN A 34 15.73 10.67 3.71
N MET A 35 15.38 9.69 4.55
CA MET A 35 14.04 9.58 5.14
C MET A 35 14.08 9.01 6.57
N PRO A 36 13.00 9.14 7.36
CA PRO A 36 12.88 8.44 8.65
C PRO A 36 13.05 6.92 8.49
N LYS A 37 13.60 6.23 9.49
CA LYS A 37 13.61 4.76 9.51
C LYS A 37 12.21 4.16 9.67
N TRP A 38 12.08 2.92 9.20
CA TRP A 38 10.84 2.15 9.21
C TRP A 38 10.31 1.93 10.63
N PHE A 39 11.19 1.52 11.54
CA PHE A 39 10.83 1.12 12.90
C PHE A 39 11.06 2.25 13.91
N LEU A 40 10.27 3.31 13.79
CA LEU A 40 10.21 4.39 14.78
C LEU A 40 8.86 4.39 15.47
N PHE A 41 8.87 4.50 16.80
CA PHE A 41 7.67 4.47 17.64
C PHE A 41 7.63 5.65 18.61
N GLY A 42 6.42 6.00 19.04
CA GLY A 42 6.16 7.04 20.03
C GLY A 42 6.74 8.41 19.64
N ASP A 43 7.35 9.08 20.61
CA ASP A 43 7.89 10.44 20.44
C ASP A 43 9.02 10.52 19.40
N LYS A 44 9.83 9.46 19.27
CA LYS A 44 10.92 9.39 18.28
C LYS A 44 10.36 9.48 16.85
N LYS A 45 9.23 8.81 16.59
CA LYS A 45 8.53 8.89 15.31
C LYS A 45 8.04 10.31 15.06
N ARG A 46 7.34 10.91 16.03
CA ARG A 46 6.76 12.26 15.90
C ARG A 46 7.84 13.31 15.60
N GLU A 47 8.96 13.24 16.30
CA GLU A 47 10.11 14.14 16.09
C GLU A 47 10.71 13.98 14.69
N THR A 48 11.04 12.74 14.30
CA THR A 48 11.69 12.47 13.01
C THR A 48 10.76 12.81 11.83
N TYR A 49 9.46 12.53 11.96
CA TYR A 49 8.47 12.86 10.93
C TYR A 49 8.20 14.37 10.84
N ALA A 50 8.32 15.13 11.94
CA ALA A 50 8.21 16.59 11.88
C ALA A 50 9.34 17.19 11.04
N VAL A 51 10.56 16.68 11.18
CA VAL A 51 11.72 17.09 10.36
C VAL A 51 11.56 16.66 8.91
N TYR A 52 11.05 15.45 8.66
CA TYR A 52 10.75 14.99 7.31
C TYR A 52 9.70 15.86 6.61
N ASN A 53 8.59 16.17 7.28
CA ASN A 53 7.53 17.02 6.73
C ASN A 53 8.00 18.46 6.50
N ALA A 54 8.96 18.94 7.29
CA ALA A 54 9.60 20.23 7.06
C ALA A 54 10.43 20.29 5.76
N ILE A 55 11.04 19.18 5.37
CA ILE A 55 11.84 19.06 4.14
C ILE A 55 10.94 18.76 2.94
N ASN A 56 9.93 17.91 3.14
CA ASN A 56 9.08 17.40 2.09
C ASN A 56 7.81 18.25 1.96
N THR A 57 7.85 19.25 1.08
CA THR A 57 6.74 20.16 0.78
C THR A 57 5.86 19.69 -0.38
N ARG A 58 5.91 18.39 -0.72
CA ARG A 58 5.15 17.84 -1.85
C ARG A 58 3.65 17.81 -1.53
N PRO A 59 2.79 18.30 -2.46
CA PRO A 59 1.34 18.34 -2.23
C PRO A 59 0.64 16.99 -2.44
N ASP A 60 1.29 16.03 -3.12
CA ASP A 60 0.70 14.72 -3.41
C ASP A 60 0.59 13.84 -2.14
N VAL A 61 -0.60 13.29 -1.89
CA VAL A 61 -0.92 12.50 -0.68
C VAL A 61 0.00 11.28 -0.51
N TRP A 62 0.41 10.66 -1.62
CA TRP A 62 1.31 9.50 -1.61
C TRP A 62 2.78 9.89 -1.56
N SER A 63 3.11 11.15 -1.83
CA SER A 63 4.48 11.65 -1.80
C SER A 63 4.80 12.42 -0.54
N ALA A 64 3.77 12.84 0.21
CA ALA A 64 3.88 13.54 1.50
C ALA A 64 4.42 12.62 2.61
N SER A 65 4.16 11.31 2.52
CA SER A 65 4.65 10.32 3.48
C SER A 65 5.95 9.66 2.99
N PRO A 66 6.93 9.37 3.87
CA PRO A 66 8.16 8.65 3.53
C PRO A 66 7.93 7.35 2.76
N TYR A 67 6.85 6.64 3.11
CA TYR A 67 6.49 5.35 2.56
C TYR A 67 5.25 5.40 1.68
N GLY A 68 4.81 6.59 1.27
CA GLY A 68 3.55 6.70 0.55
C GLY A 68 3.58 6.08 -0.85
N GLN A 69 4.75 5.98 -1.51
CA GLN A 69 4.88 5.22 -2.76
C GLN A 69 4.71 3.70 -2.53
N VAL A 70 5.24 3.18 -1.43
CA VAL A 70 5.04 1.77 -1.04
C VAL A 70 3.56 1.53 -0.73
N ALA A 71 2.94 2.42 0.03
CA ALA A 71 1.51 2.36 0.34
C ALA A 71 0.64 2.43 -0.93
N LYS A 72 1.02 3.28 -1.90
CA LYS A 72 0.37 3.39 -3.21
C LYS A 72 0.48 2.08 -3.99
N GLY A 73 1.63 1.41 -3.93
CA GLY A 73 1.84 0.08 -4.52
C GLY A 73 0.91 -0.97 -3.90
N ILE A 74 0.87 -1.05 -2.57
CA ILE A 74 -0.02 -1.97 -1.84
C ILE A 74 -1.49 -1.67 -2.16
N PHE A 75 -1.88 -0.39 -2.15
CA PHE A 75 -3.24 0.03 -2.47
C PHE A 75 -3.65 -0.42 -3.88
N ARG A 76 -2.78 -0.23 -4.89
CA ARG A 76 -3.04 -0.69 -6.26
C ARG A 76 -3.19 -2.20 -6.36
N LEU A 77 -2.39 -2.96 -5.61
CA LEU A 77 -2.48 -4.42 -5.58
C LEU A 77 -3.82 -4.88 -4.99
N VAL A 78 -4.21 -4.33 -3.84
CA VAL A 78 -5.51 -4.61 -3.20
C VAL A 78 -6.66 -4.22 -4.11
N LEU A 79 -6.58 -3.05 -4.75
CA LEU A 79 -7.59 -2.60 -5.72
C LEU A 79 -7.71 -3.57 -6.90
N GLY A 80 -6.59 -4.07 -7.43
CA GLY A 80 -6.59 -5.09 -8.49
C GLY A 80 -7.30 -6.38 -8.07
N LEU A 81 -7.02 -6.88 -6.86
CA LEU A 81 -7.71 -8.05 -6.30
C LEU A 81 -9.22 -7.82 -6.13
N ALA A 82 -9.60 -6.63 -5.64
CA ALA A 82 -10.99 -6.25 -5.47
C ALA A 82 -11.73 -6.18 -6.80
N VAL A 83 -11.12 -5.60 -7.84
CA VAL A 83 -11.69 -5.55 -9.20
C VAL A 83 -11.89 -6.95 -9.75
N MET A 84 -10.89 -7.84 -9.63
CA MET A 84 -11.03 -9.23 -10.08
C MET A 84 -12.19 -9.95 -9.39
N LYS A 85 -12.31 -9.81 -8.06
CA LYS A 85 -13.45 -10.36 -7.31
C LYS A 85 -14.78 -9.76 -7.75
N GLY A 86 -14.82 -8.43 -7.96
CA GLY A 86 -15.98 -7.73 -8.49
C GLY A 86 -16.43 -8.27 -9.84
N CYS A 87 -15.48 -8.53 -10.77
CA CYS A 87 -15.78 -9.14 -12.06
C CYS A 87 -16.36 -10.55 -11.93
N VAL A 88 -15.83 -11.37 -11.02
CA VAL A 88 -16.38 -12.72 -10.76
C VAL A 88 -17.80 -12.64 -10.22
N VAL A 89 -18.05 -11.78 -9.22
CA VAL A 89 -19.39 -11.57 -8.66
C VAL A 89 -20.36 -11.04 -9.72
N LEU A 90 -19.91 -10.09 -10.55
CA LEU A 90 -20.72 -9.55 -11.65
C LEU A 90 -21.03 -10.64 -12.69
N TYR A 91 -20.08 -11.50 -13.02
CA TYR A 91 -20.32 -12.65 -13.91
C TYR A 91 -21.35 -13.61 -13.31
N GLU A 92 -21.27 -13.94 -12.02
CA GLU A 92 -22.25 -14.78 -11.34
C GLU A 92 -23.65 -14.12 -11.27
N PHE A 93 -23.70 -12.80 -11.20
CA PHE A 93 -24.96 -12.05 -11.23
C PHE A 93 -25.59 -12.01 -12.63
N VAL A 94 -24.77 -11.80 -13.67
CA VAL A 94 -25.23 -11.68 -15.07
C VAL A 94 -25.54 -13.04 -15.68
N VAL A 95 -24.83 -14.10 -15.30
CA VAL A 95 -25.04 -15.47 -15.79
C VAL A 95 -25.74 -16.29 -14.68
N PRO A 96 -27.05 -16.55 -14.80
CA PRO A 96 -27.79 -17.33 -13.84
C PRO A 96 -27.19 -18.72 -13.66
N GLU A 97 -27.28 -19.24 -12.43
CA GLU A 97 -26.61 -20.47 -12.01
C GLU A 97 -26.90 -21.67 -12.93
N GLU A 98 -28.09 -21.74 -13.51
CA GLU A 98 -28.52 -22.79 -14.44
C GLU A 98 -27.63 -22.91 -15.70
N LYS A 99 -27.17 -21.78 -16.26
CA LYS A 99 -26.25 -21.76 -17.43
C LYS A 99 -24.82 -22.12 -17.04
N ARG A 100 -24.41 -21.80 -15.80
CA ARG A 100 -23.09 -22.12 -15.24
C ARG A 100 -22.96 -23.62 -14.90
N LEU A 101 -24.03 -24.20 -14.34
CA LEU A 101 -24.12 -25.64 -14.03
C LEU A 101 -23.98 -26.48 -15.30
N HIS A 102 -24.60 -26.06 -16.40
CA HIS A 102 -24.54 -26.76 -17.68
C HIS A 102 -23.13 -26.83 -18.29
N TYR A 103 -22.21 -25.93 -17.90
CA TYR A 103 -20.79 -26.00 -18.28
C TYR A 103 -19.96 -26.79 -17.26
N LYS A 104 -20.20 -26.58 -15.96
CA LYS A 104 -19.49 -27.27 -14.86
C LYS A 104 -19.81 -28.77 -14.76
N TYR A 105 -20.98 -29.20 -15.20
CA TYR A 105 -21.42 -30.61 -15.23
C TYR A 105 -21.43 -31.23 -16.63
N ARG A 106 -21.04 -30.48 -17.67
CA ARG A 106 -20.98 -31.01 -19.05
C ARG A 106 -20.02 -32.19 -19.17
N GLU A 107 -18.89 -32.13 -18.48
CA GLU A 107 -17.90 -33.21 -18.45
C GLU A 107 -18.42 -34.45 -17.69
N LYS A 108 -19.32 -34.29 -16.71
CA LYS A 108 -19.86 -35.42 -15.94
C LYS A 108 -20.89 -36.25 -16.71
N HIS A 109 -21.52 -35.68 -17.74
CA HIS A 109 -22.48 -36.41 -18.59
C HIS A 109 -21.85 -36.96 -19.89
N GLY A 110 -20.61 -36.58 -20.23
CA GLY A 110 -19.91 -37.10 -21.42
C GLY A 110 -19.23 -38.45 -21.27
N HIS A 111 -19.13 -38.98 -20.05
CA HIS A 111 -18.45 -40.26 -19.75
C HIS A 111 -19.40 -41.41 -19.37
N HIS A 112 -20.72 -41.21 -19.43
CA HIS A 112 -21.70 -42.26 -19.12
C HIS A 112 -22.51 -42.71 -20.36
N GLU A 113 -22.05 -42.38 -21.57
CA GLU A 113 -22.67 -42.81 -22.83
C GLU A 113 -21.77 -43.75 -23.66
N LEU A 114 -20.70 -44.32 -23.08
CA LEU A 114 -19.79 -45.24 -23.78
C LEU A 114 -19.79 -46.69 -23.25
N ASP A 115 -20.68 -47.06 -22.32
CA ASP A 115 -20.72 -48.43 -21.75
C ASP A 115 -22.03 -49.21 -22.03
N HIS A 116 -22.88 -48.73 -22.93
CA HIS A 116 -24.16 -49.40 -23.23
C HIS A 116 -24.46 -49.59 -24.72
N VAL A 117 -23.46 -49.96 -25.53
CA VAL A 117 -23.73 -50.67 -26.80
C VAL A 117 -22.56 -51.60 -27.08
N HIS A 118 -22.77 -52.91 -26.94
CA HIS A 118 -22.41 -53.96 -27.92
C HIS A 118 -22.58 -55.36 -27.29
N HIS A 119 -23.59 -56.08 -27.83
CA HIS A 119 -23.72 -57.52 -28.07
C HIS A 119 -22.96 -58.54 -27.21
#